data_AF-A0A2G9RW89-F1
#
_entry.id   AF-A0A2G9RW89-F1
#
_cell.length_a   1.000
_cell.length_b   1.000
_cell.length_c   1.000
_cell.angle_alpha   90.00
_cell.angle_beta   90.00
_cell.angle_gamma   90.00
#
_symmetry.space_group_name_H-M   'P 1'
#
loop_
_entity.id
_entity.type
_entity.pdbx_description
1 polymer ?
#
loop_
_entity_poly.entity_id
_entity_poly.type
_entity_poly.pdbx_seq_one_letter_code
_entity_poly.pdbx_strand_id
1 'polypeptide(L)'
;MDCAYFQDVSLQLTLCLFFCFFFSPKLAKRSIRLRDGTKLLSRSKREWIIPPVSIKEEMDNSYKNPIARIRSDVKLDPKKRIRYSITGRGVTEPPLGLFIIDERTGDLNVTGIVDREEIDMFFV
;
A
#
# COMPACT_ATOMS: atom_id res chain seq x y z
N MET A 1 4.16 11.98 -51.36
CA MET A 1 4.41 13.41 -51.64
C MET A 1 3.04 14.05 -51.66
N ASP A 2 2.67 14.90 -50.72
CA ASP A 2 3.12 16.29 -50.77
C ASP A 2 3.73 16.82 -49.46
N CYS A 3 4.76 17.61 -49.67
CA CYS A 3 5.92 17.83 -48.83
C CYS A 3 5.70 18.82 -47.68
N ALA A 4 4.47 19.26 -47.44
CA ALA A 4 4.18 20.35 -46.50
C ALA A 4 4.32 19.94 -45.03
N TYR A 5 4.12 18.65 -44.70
CA TYR A 5 4.25 18.14 -43.33
C TYR A 5 5.71 17.91 -42.89
N PHE A 6 6.65 17.91 -43.83
CA PHE A 6 8.07 17.65 -43.54
C PHE A 6 8.87 18.95 -43.31
N GLN A 7 8.32 20.11 -43.68
CA GLN A 7 8.95 21.42 -43.44
C GLN A 7 8.64 22.00 -42.04
N ASP A 8 7.55 21.58 -41.39
CA ASP A 8 7.19 22.07 -40.04
C ASP A 8 7.92 21.35 -38.89
N VAL A 9 8.38 20.10 -39.09
CA VAL A 9 9.09 19.34 -38.04
C VAL A 9 10.52 19.86 -37.82
N SER A 10 11.15 20.41 -38.88
CA SER A 10 12.48 21.01 -38.83
C SER A 10 12.55 22.22 -37.88
N LEU A 11 11.50 23.03 -37.84
CA LEU A 11 11.43 24.27 -37.04
C LEU A 11 11.14 24.02 -35.54
N GLN A 12 10.44 22.94 -35.19
CA GLN A 12 10.25 22.55 -33.77
C GLN A 12 11.52 21.95 -33.15
N LEU A 13 12.32 21.20 -33.92
CA LEU A 13 13.60 20.67 -33.42
C LEU A 13 14.65 21.78 -33.23
N THR A 14 14.65 22.83 -34.06
CA THR A 14 15.58 23.96 -33.90
C THR A 14 15.26 24.85 -32.70
N LEU A 15 13.99 24.96 -32.30
CA LEU A 15 13.60 25.64 -31.06
C LEU A 15 14.07 24.91 -29.80
N CYS A 16 14.30 23.58 -29.87
CA CYS A 16 14.86 22.80 -28.77
C CYS A 16 16.37 23.01 -28.54
N LEU A 17 17.10 23.61 -29.49
CA LEU A 17 18.57 23.70 -29.39
C LEU A 17 19.09 25.12 -29.11
N PHE A 18 18.26 26.16 -29.25
CA PHE A 18 18.71 27.56 -29.10
C PHE A 18 18.13 28.33 -27.91
N PHE A 19 16.98 27.95 -27.36
CA PHE A 19 16.52 28.53 -26.09
C PHE A 19 17.08 27.70 -24.94
N CYS A 20 18.19 28.19 -24.38
CA CYS A 20 18.36 28.29 -22.93
C CYS A 20 18.12 26.95 -22.20
N PHE A 21 19.15 26.17 -21.86
CA PHE A 21 19.98 26.50 -20.71
C PHE A 21 21.30 25.74 -20.81
N PHE A 22 22.17 26.25 -21.68
CA PHE A 22 23.63 26.17 -21.56
C PHE A 22 24.16 26.90 -20.29
N PHE A 23 23.38 26.95 -19.21
CA PHE A 23 23.79 27.45 -17.90
C PHE A 23 23.36 26.45 -16.81
N SER A 24 23.81 25.21 -16.96
CA SER A 24 24.29 24.48 -15.78
C SER A 24 25.69 25.03 -15.45
N PRO A 25 26.18 25.03 -14.19
CA PRO A 25 25.69 24.27 -13.04
C PRO A 25 25.67 25.10 -11.73
N LYS A 26 24.99 24.56 -10.71
CA LYS A 26 25.53 24.20 -9.38
C LYS A 26 24.32 24.02 -8.47
N LEU A 27 23.96 22.76 -8.21
CA LEU A 27 23.20 22.43 -7.01
C LEU A 27 24.09 22.81 -5.82
N ALA A 28 23.98 24.06 -5.37
CA ALA A 28 24.45 24.44 -4.06
C ALA A 28 23.61 23.63 -3.08
N LYS A 29 24.21 22.61 -2.46
CA LYS A 29 23.69 22.03 -1.22
C LYS A 29 23.78 23.12 -0.17
N ARG A 30 22.80 24.04 -0.16
CA ARG A 30 22.55 24.92 0.97
C ARG A 30 22.13 24.00 2.10
N SER A 31 23.02 23.77 3.06
CA SER A 31 22.59 23.34 4.39
C SER A 31 21.60 24.39 4.86
N ILE A 32 20.34 24.02 5.01
CA ILE A 32 19.32 24.92 5.54
C ILE A 32 19.67 25.11 7.02
N ARG A 33 20.55 26.08 7.33
CA ARG A 33 20.67 26.61 8.68
C ARG A 33 19.47 27.51 8.87
N LEU A 34 18.34 26.93 9.27
CA LEU A 34 17.17 27.68 9.70
C LEU A 34 17.56 28.47 10.94
N ARG A 35 17.55 29.79 10.81
CA ARG A 35 17.79 30.74 11.89
C ARG A 35 16.42 31.08 12.49
N ASP A 36 16.30 30.80 13.79
CA ASP A 36 15.24 31.15 14.75
C ASP A 36 13.76 31.21 14.30
N GLY A 37 12.96 30.35 14.92
CA GLY A 37 11.53 30.59 15.17
C GLY A 37 10.54 29.67 14.46
N THR A 38 10.89 29.09 13.30
CA THR A 38 9.97 28.17 12.60
C THR A 38 10.24 26.73 13.02
N LYS A 39 9.43 26.19 13.94
CA LYS A 39 9.37 24.73 14.21
C LYS A 39 9.17 24.02 12.87
N LEU A 40 10.17 23.25 12.43
CA LEU A 40 9.98 22.28 11.35
C LEU A 40 8.87 21.33 11.80
N LEU A 41 7.73 21.34 11.10
CA LEU A 41 6.65 20.38 11.33
C LEU A 41 7.15 19.01 10.87
N SER A 42 7.78 18.27 11.80
CA SER A 42 8.16 16.88 11.58
C SER A 42 6.90 16.03 11.54
N ARG A 43 6.54 15.55 10.36
CA ARG A 43 5.43 14.61 10.19
C ARG A 43 5.91 13.21 10.52
N SER A 44 5.51 12.69 11.67
CA SER A 44 5.60 11.25 11.92
C SER A 44 4.68 10.50 10.96
N LYS A 45 5.19 9.43 10.35
CA LYS A 45 4.36 8.50 9.58
C LYS A 45 3.37 7.86 10.55
N ARG A 46 2.07 7.90 10.22
CA ARG A 46 1.03 7.21 10.98
C ARG A 46 0.92 5.79 10.45
N GLU A 47 0.75 4.84 11.36
CA GLU A 47 0.36 3.47 11.03
C GLU A 47 -1.16 3.39 11.04
N TRP A 48 -1.72 2.65 10.09
CA TRP A 48 -3.15 2.36 10.06
C TRP A 48 -3.41 1.19 11.00
N ILE A 49 -4.11 1.43 12.11
CA ILE A 49 -4.56 0.38 13.02
C ILE A 49 -5.93 -0.07 12.55
N ILE A 50 -6.06 -1.37 12.27
CA ILE A 50 -7.34 -1.98 11.91
C ILE A 50 -8.12 -2.23 13.21
N PRO A 51 -9.39 -1.82 13.32
CA PRO A 51 -10.18 -2.08 14.51
C PRO A 51 -10.40 -3.60 14.70
N PRO A 52 -10.53 -4.06 15.96
CA PRO A 52 -10.81 -5.46 16.23
C PRO A 52 -12.20 -5.87 15.69
N VAL A 53 -12.33 -7.13 15.30
CA VAL A 53 -13.58 -7.70 14.76
C VAL A 53 -14.25 -8.57 15.82
N SER A 54 -15.57 -8.42 16.00
CA SER A 54 -16.34 -9.24 16.94
C SER A 54 -16.90 -10.50 16.26
N ILE A 55 -16.60 -11.66 16.85
CA ILE A 55 -17.02 -12.99 16.41
C ILE A 55 -17.97 -13.54 17.49
N LYS A 56 -19.07 -14.21 17.10
CA LYS A 56 -19.97 -14.85 18.07
C LYS A 56 -19.43 -16.23 18.41
N GLU A 57 -19.39 -16.57 19.68
CA GLU A 57 -19.01 -17.92 20.15
C GLU A 57 -20.06 -18.97 19.76
N GLU A 58 -19.63 -20.23 19.74
CA GLU A 58 -20.49 -21.43 19.53
C GLU A 58 -21.35 -21.44 18.25
N MET A 59 -21.09 -20.53 17.31
CA MET A 59 -21.85 -20.37 16.09
C MET A 59 -20.94 -20.37 14.86
N ASP A 60 -21.48 -20.84 13.74
CA ASP A 60 -20.85 -20.62 12.44
C ASP A 60 -20.90 -19.13 12.08
N ASN A 61 -19.71 -18.52 11.93
CA ASN A 61 -19.56 -17.12 11.57
C ASN A 61 -19.31 -16.93 10.06
N SER A 62 -19.47 -17.97 9.24
CA SER A 62 -19.26 -17.92 7.80
C SER A 62 -20.11 -16.85 7.10
N TYR A 63 -21.28 -16.52 7.66
CA TYR A 63 -22.16 -15.47 7.15
C TYR A 63 -21.55 -14.05 7.23
N LYS A 64 -20.51 -13.84 8.06
CA LYS A 64 -19.77 -12.57 8.15
C LYS A 64 -18.60 -12.49 7.18
N ASN A 65 -18.31 -13.57 6.44
CA ASN A 65 -17.14 -13.59 5.57
C ASN A 65 -17.30 -12.61 4.39
N PRO A 66 -16.24 -11.89 4.01
CA PRO A 66 -14.94 -11.82 4.69
C PRO A 66 -14.97 -10.92 5.94
N ILE A 67 -14.38 -11.39 7.04
CA ILE A 67 -14.34 -10.67 8.31
C ILE A 67 -13.42 -9.45 8.27
N ALA A 68 -12.38 -9.49 7.43
CA ALA A 68 -11.48 -8.38 7.17
C ALA A 68 -10.89 -8.49 5.76
N ARG A 69 -10.32 -7.40 5.26
CA ARG A 69 -9.61 -7.39 3.98
C ARG A 69 -8.34 -6.55 4.08
N ILE A 70 -7.21 -7.18 3.82
CA ILE A 70 -5.91 -6.53 3.78
C ILE A 70 -5.70 -5.93 2.38
N ARG A 71 -5.26 -4.67 2.32
CA ARG A 71 -4.95 -3.98 1.06
C ARG A 71 -3.59 -3.33 1.15
N SER A 72 -2.77 -3.54 0.13
CA SER A 72 -1.52 -2.81 -0.08
C SER A 72 -1.70 -1.80 -1.22
N ASP A 73 -1.21 -0.57 -1.04
CA ASP A 73 -1.22 0.46 -2.09
C ASP A 73 -0.46 0.03 -3.34
N VAL A 74 0.53 -0.86 -3.18
CA VAL A 74 1.32 -1.44 -4.26
C VAL A 74 0.45 -2.27 -5.23
N LYS A 75 -0.75 -2.69 -4.81
CA LYS A 75 -1.69 -3.46 -5.64
C LYS A 75 -2.16 -2.67 -6.87
N LEU A 76 -2.06 -1.33 -6.83
CA LEU A 76 -2.43 -0.46 -7.95
C LEU A 76 -1.45 -0.56 -9.13
N ASP A 77 -0.22 -1.05 -8.90
CA ASP A 77 0.77 -1.24 -9.96
C ASP A 77 0.48 -2.55 -10.73
N PRO A 78 0.04 -2.50 -12.00
CA PRO A 78 -0.31 -3.72 -12.75
C PRO A 78 0.89 -4.63 -13.03
N LYS A 79 2.11 -4.12 -12.87
CA LYS A 79 3.36 -4.88 -13.04
C LYS A 79 3.73 -5.71 -11.79
N LYS A 80 3.11 -5.45 -10.63
CA LYS A 80 3.46 -6.09 -9.37
C LYS A 80 2.37 -7.07 -8.96
N ARG A 81 2.78 -8.28 -8.60
CA ARG A 81 1.89 -9.31 -8.05
C ARG A 81 2.12 -9.40 -6.54
N ILE A 82 1.05 -9.24 -5.77
CA ILE A 82 1.09 -9.31 -4.31
C ILE A 82 0.49 -10.65 -3.89
N ARG A 83 1.13 -11.29 -2.91
CA ARG A 83 0.61 -12.46 -2.20
C ARG A 83 0.42 -12.09 -0.74
N TYR A 84 -0.78 -12.32 -0.23
CA TYR A 84 -1.10 -12.11 1.17
C TYR A 84 -0.97 -13.42 1.94
N SER A 85 -0.38 -13.38 3.13
CA SER A 85 -0.28 -14.50 4.06
C SER A 85 -0.44 -13.99 5.47
N ILE A 86 -1.04 -14.80 6.34
CA ILE A 86 -1.24 -14.50 7.76
C ILE A 86 -0.56 -15.58 8.59
N THR A 87 -0.22 -15.26 9.84
CA THR A 87 0.41 -16.18 10.77
C THR A 87 -0.11 -15.92 12.17
N GLY A 88 -0.23 -16.96 12.97
CA GLY A 88 -0.66 -16.83 14.35
C GLY A 88 -1.57 -17.98 14.75
N ARG A 89 -2.19 -17.82 15.93
CA ARG A 89 -3.16 -18.77 16.46
C ARG A 89 -4.42 -18.80 15.60
N GLY A 90 -4.94 -19.98 15.30
CA GLY A 90 -6.06 -20.09 14.35
C GLY A 90 -5.62 -20.36 12.91
N VAL A 91 -4.32 -20.20 12.61
CA VAL A 91 -3.74 -20.34 11.27
C VAL A 91 -2.57 -21.32 11.27
N THR A 92 -1.47 -20.94 11.92
CA THR A 92 -0.21 -21.68 11.95
C THR A 92 -0.04 -22.40 13.29
N GLU A 93 -0.64 -21.84 14.35
CA GLU A 93 -0.65 -22.43 15.69
C GLU A 93 -2.05 -22.95 16.05
N PRO A 94 -2.15 -24.01 16.87
CA PRO A 94 -3.43 -24.58 17.30
C PRO A 94 -4.34 -23.57 18.01
N PRO A 95 -5.67 -23.66 17.86
CA PRO A 95 -6.41 -24.54 16.95
C PRO A 95 -6.18 -24.17 15.48
N LEU A 96 -5.88 -25.14 14.62
CA LEU A 96 -5.54 -24.87 13.22
C LEU A 96 -6.79 -24.74 12.35
N GLY A 97 -6.73 -23.91 11.32
CA GLY A 97 -7.78 -23.80 10.31
C GLY A 97 -9.03 -23.03 10.75
N LEU A 98 -8.92 -22.17 11.76
CA LEU A 98 -9.98 -21.23 12.13
C LEU A 98 -10.05 -20.05 11.18
N PHE A 99 -8.89 -19.55 10.72
CA PHE A 99 -8.81 -18.41 9.81
C PHE A 99 -8.06 -18.78 8.53
N ILE A 100 -8.57 -18.31 7.40
CA ILE A 100 -8.00 -18.53 6.07
C ILE A 100 -7.97 -17.19 5.33
N ILE A 101 -6.87 -16.91 4.65
CA ILE A 101 -6.74 -15.74 3.78
C ILE A 101 -6.61 -16.16 2.32
N ASP A 102 -7.28 -15.45 1.42
CA ASP A 102 -7.03 -15.57 -0.02
C ASP A 102 -5.77 -14.78 -0.39
N GLU A 103 -4.74 -15.49 -0.86
CA GLU A 103 -3.45 -14.90 -1.22
C GLU A 103 -3.54 -13.81 -2.30
N ARG A 104 -4.57 -13.83 -3.16
CA ARG A 104 -4.71 -12.93 -4.31
C ARG A 104 -5.57 -11.72 -3.96
N THR A 105 -6.67 -11.93 -3.24
CA THR A 105 -7.58 -10.83 -2.90
C THR A 105 -7.16 -10.09 -1.63
N GLY A 106 -6.62 -10.83 -0.66
CA GLY A 106 -6.34 -10.36 0.71
C GLY A 106 -7.56 -10.44 1.63
N ASP A 107 -8.59 -11.19 1.24
CA ASP A 107 -9.81 -11.37 2.04
C ASP A 107 -9.56 -12.43 3.13
N LEU A 108 -9.84 -12.06 4.39
CA LEU A 108 -9.71 -12.90 5.56
C LEU A 108 -11.07 -13.48 5.93
N ASN A 109 -11.13 -14.80 6.06
CA ASN A 109 -12.35 -15.55 6.34
C ASN A 109 -12.18 -16.36 7.63
N VAL A 110 -13.27 -16.50 8.36
CA VAL A 110 -13.41 -17.45 9.47
C VAL A 110 -14.12 -18.70 8.98
N THR A 111 -13.59 -19.87 9.33
CA THR A 111 -14.10 -21.18 8.90
C THR A 111 -14.49 -22.09 10.05
N GLY A 112 -14.01 -21.79 11.26
CA GLY A 112 -14.31 -22.58 12.45
C GLY A 112 -15.22 -21.84 13.44
N ILE A 113 -15.76 -22.63 14.36
CA ILE A 113 -16.46 -22.14 15.54
C ILE A 113 -15.39 -21.78 16.58
N VAL A 114 -15.57 -20.64 17.25
CA VAL A 114 -14.67 -20.18 18.30
C VAL A 114 -15.32 -20.37 19.67
N ASP A 115 -14.48 -20.71 20.65
CA ASP A 115 -14.87 -20.79 22.05
C ASP A 115 -13.99 -19.82 22.86
N ARG A 116 -14.64 -18.96 23.63
CA ARG A 116 -14.00 -17.92 24.44
C ARG A 116 -13.30 -18.51 25.67
N GLU A 117 -13.76 -19.65 26.17
CA GLU A 117 -13.17 -20.33 27.33
C GLU A 117 -11.79 -20.90 27.00
N GLU A 118 -11.60 -21.34 25.75
CA GLU A 118 -10.30 -21.70 25.21
C GLU A 118 -9.46 -20.46 24.87
N ILE A 119 -10.02 -19.52 24.10
CA ILE A 119 -9.28 -18.37 23.55
C ILE A 119 -10.17 -17.12 23.51
N ASP A 120 -9.87 -16.15 24.37
CA ASP A 120 -10.60 -14.87 24.41
C ASP A 120 -10.25 -13.92 23.25
N MET A 121 -9.03 -13.98 22.72
CA MET A 121 -8.58 -13.09 21.64
C MET A 121 -7.58 -13.76 20.69
N PHE A 122 -7.77 -13.50 19.39
CA PHE A 122 -6.88 -13.93 18.33
C PHE A 122 -6.07 -12.75 17.79
N PHE A 123 -4.76 -12.93 17.69
CA PHE A 123 -3.84 -12.02 17.03
C PHE A 123 -3.31 -12.71 15.78
N VAL A 124 -3.64 -12.15 14.61
CA VAL A 124 -3.43 -12.74 13.29
C VAL A 124 -2.91 -11.70 12.31
#